data_AF-A0A2V6HAE6-F1
#
_entry.id   AF-A0A2V6HAE6-F1
#
_cell.length_a   1.000
_cell.length_b   1.000
_cell.length_c   1.000
_cell.angle_alpha   90.00
_cell.angle_beta   90.00
_cell.angle_gamma   90.00
#
_symmetry.space_group_name_H-M   'P 1'
#
loop_
_entity.id
_entity.type
_entity.pdbx_description
1 polymer ?
#
loop_
_entity_poly.entity_id
_entity_poly.type
_entity_poly.pdbx_seq_one_letter_code
_entity_poly.pdbx_strand_id
1 'polypeptide(L)' 'RGLRVLLIDDVLTTGSTLSECARVLKRAGAISVHAATAARA' A
#
# COMPACT_ATOMS: atom_id res chain seq x y z
N ARG A 1 -0.58 -14.27 5.50
CA ARG A 1 -2.03 -14.14 5.82
C ARG A 1 -2.16 -13.64 7.25
N GLY A 2 -3.21 -12.86 7.58
CA GLY A 2 -3.47 -12.39 8.95
C GLY A 2 -2.66 -11.17 9.39
N LEU A 3 -1.96 -10.48 8.47
CA LEU A 3 -1.11 -9.33 8.79
C LEU A 3 -1.81 -8.00 8.52
N ARG A 4 -1.49 -6.98 9.32
CA ARG A 4 -1.77 -5.57 9.01
C ARG A 4 -0.50 -4.98 8.39
N VAL A 5 -0.58 -4.49 7.17
CA VAL A 5 0.58 -4.06 6.38
C VAL A 5 0.56 -2.54 6.20
N LEU A 6 1.72 -1.91 6.39
CA LEU A 6 1.97 -0.51 6.05
C LEU A 6 2.97 -0.46 4.90
N LEU A 7 2.54 0.06 3.75
CA LEU A 7 3.40 0.37 2.62
C LEU A 7 4.03 1.75 2.85
N ILE A 8 5.34 1.83 2.70
CA ILE A 8 6.11 3.07 2.80
C ILE A 8 6.71 3.37 1.43
N ASP A 9 6.53 4.60 0.98
CA ASP A 9 7.15 5.12 -0.23
C ASP A 9 7.58 6.58 -0.01
N ASP A 10 8.43 7.12 -0.88
CA ASP A 10 8.87 8.52 -0.76
C ASP A 10 7.80 9.49 -1.29
N VAL A 11 7.28 9.27 -2.49
CA VAL A 11 6.36 10.19 -3.19
C VAL A 11 5.15 9.48 -3.77
N LEU A 12 3.96 9.98 -3.44
CA LEU A 12 2.71 9.58 -4.09
C LEU A 12 2.45 10.45 -5.32
N THR A 13 2.36 9.84 -6.50
CA THR A 13 1.85 10.52 -7.70
C THR A 13 0.37 10.17 -7.91
N THR A 14 0.05 9.33 -8.90
CA THR A 14 -1.32 8.84 -9.17
C THR A 14 -1.80 7.82 -8.14
N GLY A 15 -0.88 7.21 -7.40
CA GLY A 15 -1.16 6.13 -6.46
C GLY A 15 -1.42 4.76 -7.10
N SER A 16 -1.19 4.60 -8.42
CA SER A 16 -1.38 3.32 -9.11
C SER A 16 -0.49 2.22 -8.52
N THR A 17 0.79 2.50 -8.25
CA THR A 17 1.74 1.56 -7.67
C THR A 17 1.29 1.08 -6.29
N LEU A 18 1.00 2.01 -5.37
CA LEU A 18 0.56 1.68 -4.01
C LEU A 18 -0.79 0.95 -4.00
N SER A 19 -1.70 1.31 -4.91
CA SER A 19 -3.00 0.64 -5.05
C SER A 19 -2.86 -0.80 -5.54
N GLU A 20 -1.97 -1.04 -6.52
CA GLU A 20 -1.70 -2.37 -7.04
C GLU A 20 -1.02 -3.26 -5.99
N CYS A 21 -0.03 -2.73 -5.26
CA CYS A 21 0.58 -3.41 -4.11
C CYS A 21 -0.45 -3.77 -3.04
N ALA A 22 -1.32 -2.81 -2.66
CA ALA A 22 -2.38 -3.06 -1.69
C ALA A 22 -3.34 -4.14 -2.17
N ARG A 23 -3.72 -4.14 -3.46
CA ARG A 23 -4.57 -5.16 -4.05
C ARG A 23 -3.94 -6.56 -3.98
N VAL A 24 -2.66 -6.69 -4.32
CA VAL A 24 -1.94 -7.97 -4.27
C VAL A 24 -1.83 -8.48 -2.83
N LEU A 25 -1.47 -7.61 -1.88
CA LEU A 25 -1.35 -7.96 -0.46
C LEU A 25 -2.69 -8.38 0.16
N LYS A 26 -3.78 -7.69 -0.20
CA LYS A 26 -5.13 -8.08 0.19
C LYS A 26 -5.51 -9.45 -0.35
N ARG A 27 -5.22 -9.74 -1.64
CA ARG A 27 -5.42 -11.09 -2.22
C ARG A 27 -4.57 -12.16 -1.53
N ALA A 28 -3.39 -11.81 -1.04
CA ALA A 28 -2.54 -12.69 -0.23
C ALA A 28 -3.03 -12.87 1.24
N GLY A 29 -4.15 -12.23 1.61
CA GLY A 29 -4.82 -12.37 2.90
C GLY A 29 -4.32 -11.43 3.99
N ALA A 30 -3.92 -10.21 3.64
CA ALA A 30 -3.71 -9.14 4.61
C ALA A 30 -5.05 -8.66 5.21
N ILE A 31 -5.09 -8.43 6.53
CA ILE A 31 -6.25 -7.91 7.26
C ILE A 31 -6.50 -6.46 6.85
N SER A 32 -5.45 -5.63 6.88
CA SER A 32 -5.48 -4.25 6.40
C SER A 32 -4.20 -3.93 5.64
N VAL A 33 -4.31 -3.00 4.70
CA VAL A 33 -3.18 -2.43 3.99
C VAL A 33 -3.37 -0.92 3.99
N HIS A 34 -2.39 -0.20 4.52
CA HIS A 34 -2.34 1.26 4.53
C HIS A 34 -1.09 1.70 3.77
N ALA A 35 -1.10 2.93 3.26
CA ALA A 35 0.07 3.53 2.62
C ALA A 35 0.39 4.86 3.30
N ALA A 36 1.67 5.11 3.52
CA ALA A 36 2.18 6.40 3.94
C ALA A 36 3.32 6.82 3.01
N THR A 37 3.27 8.08 2.56
CA THR A 37 4.32 8.67 1.73
C THR A 37 4.82 9.96 2.35
N ALA A 38 6.09 10.30 2.11
CA ALA A 38 6.67 11.52 2.64
C ALA A 38 6.15 12.77 1.89
N ALA A 39 5.87 12.64 0.59
CA ALA A 39 5.31 13.71 -0.23
C ALA A 39 4.24 13.21 -1.20
N ARG A 40 3.57 14.17 -1.85
CA ARG A 40 2.64 13.94 -2.96
C ARG A 40 2.90 14.96 -4.07
N ALA A 41 2.88 14.49 -5.32
CA ALA A 41 2.97 15.32 -6.53
C ALA A 41 1.65 15.30 -7.31
#